data_AF-A0A381CZX6-F1
#
_entry.id   AF-A0A381CZX6-F1
#
_cell.length_a   1.000
_cell.length_b   1.000
_cell.length_c   1.000
_cell.angle_alpha   90.00
_cell.angle_beta   90.00
_cell.angle_gamma   90.00
#
_symmetry.space_group_name_H-M   'P 1'
#
loop_
_entity.id
_entity.type
_entity.pdbx_description
1 polymer ?
#
loop_
_entity_poly.entity_id
_entity_poly.type
_entity_poly.pdbx_seq_one_letter_code
_entity_poly.pdbx_strand_id
1 'polypeptide(L)'
;MANPHHLNSPTVYNAVLNNTQFWDGRAGTLADQAKGPIQADPKMATPAKLAVEKISSLPEYVSEFKKIYGKSGVNFDNIADAIANFERTLITPSRFDKFLEGDEKALTKEEQQGLKLFIDKGCVACHNGVNLGGNMQAFEVDGNINLQI
;
A
#
# COMPACT_ATOMS: atom_id res chain seq x y z
N MET A 1 -14.47 15.56 11.20
CA MET A 1 -14.53 14.54 12.27
C MET A 1 -13.13 14.02 12.50
N ALA A 2 -12.73 13.68 13.72
CA ALA A 2 -11.42 13.07 13.98
C ALA A 2 -11.35 11.65 13.40
N ASN A 3 -10.17 11.18 13.01
CA ASN A 3 -9.98 9.79 12.57
C ASN A 3 -10.36 8.83 13.72
N PRO A 4 -11.44 8.04 13.59
CA PRO A 4 -11.93 7.20 14.69
C PRO A 4 -10.98 6.08 15.08
N HIS A 5 -10.00 5.75 14.21
CA HIS A 5 -9.01 4.73 14.49
C HIS A 5 -7.72 5.29 15.11
N HIS A 6 -7.55 6.62 15.16
CA HIS A 6 -6.31 7.25 15.63
C HIS A 6 -5.03 6.73 14.95
N LEU A 7 -5.16 6.21 13.73
CA LEU A 7 -4.05 5.66 12.94
C LEU A 7 -3.40 6.74 12.08
N ASN A 8 -2.08 6.66 11.94
CA ASN A 8 -1.33 7.45 10.97
C ASN A 8 -1.58 6.96 9.54
N SER A 9 -1.49 7.85 8.55
CA SER A 9 -1.51 7.45 7.14
C SER A 9 -0.20 6.72 6.80
N PRO A 10 -0.25 5.47 6.28
CA PRO A 10 0.93 4.85 5.70
C PRO A 10 1.34 5.56 4.41
N THR A 11 2.57 5.31 3.94
CA THR A 11 3.06 5.75 2.63
C THR A 11 2.41 4.95 1.50
N VAL A 12 2.30 5.56 0.31
CA VAL A 12 1.94 4.87 -0.94
C VAL A 12 3.16 4.28 -1.66
N TYR A 13 4.38 4.73 -1.32
CA TYR A 13 5.61 4.19 -1.91
C TYR A 13 5.82 2.73 -1.52
N ASN A 14 6.10 1.89 -2.51
CA ASN A 14 6.26 0.43 -2.39
C ASN A 14 5.03 -0.31 -1.82
N ALA A 15 3.87 0.35 -1.66
CA ALA A 15 2.68 -0.26 -1.06
C ALA A 15 2.17 -1.47 -1.85
N VAL A 16 2.40 -1.49 -3.16
CA VAL A 16 2.13 -2.64 -4.05
C VAL A 16 2.88 -3.91 -3.63
N LEU A 17 4.01 -3.78 -2.94
CA LEU A 17 4.83 -4.91 -2.50
C LEU A 17 4.38 -5.50 -1.15
N ASN A 18 3.38 -4.90 -0.50
CA ASN A 18 2.80 -5.43 0.74
C ASN A 18 1.77 -6.53 0.44
N ASN A 19 1.74 -7.57 1.27
CA ASN A 19 0.76 -8.66 1.15
C ASN A 19 -0.68 -8.18 1.42
N THR A 20 -0.85 -7.20 2.31
CA THR A 20 -2.15 -6.59 2.63
C THR A 20 -2.01 -5.08 2.79
N GLN A 21 -3.10 -4.37 2.55
CA GLN A 21 -3.14 -2.90 2.59
C GLN A 21 -3.83 -2.39 3.85
N PHE A 22 -3.45 -1.17 4.28
CA PHE A 22 -3.74 -0.58 5.59
C PHE A 22 -3.12 -1.31 6.79
N TRP A 23 -3.09 -0.62 7.94
CA TRP A 23 -2.54 -1.13 9.20
C TRP A 23 -3.26 -2.36 9.77
N ASP A 24 -4.53 -2.53 9.44
CA ASP A 24 -5.38 -3.65 9.88
C ASP A 24 -5.51 -4.74 8.81
N GLY A 25 -4.80 -4.61 7.67
CA GLY A 25 -4.79 -5.58 6.59
C GLY A 25 -6.13 -5.78 5.88
N ARG A 26 -7.14 -4.94 6.14
CA ARG A 26 -8.53 -5.17 5.70
C ARG A 26 -8.75 -5.10 4.18
N ALA A 27 -7.77 -4.65 3.42
CA ALA A 27 -7.83 -4.59 1.96
C ALA A 27 -6.78 -5.54 1.36
N GLY A 28 -7.25 -6.53 0.60
CA GLY A 28 -6.40 -7.53 -0.04
C GLY A 28 -5.66 -7.03 -1.29
N THR A 29 -6.08 -5.92 -1.87
CA THR A 29 -5.45 -5.31 -3.05
C THR A 29 -5.37 -3.79 -2.95
N LEU A 30 -4.50 -3.15 -3.74
CA LEU A 30 -4.46 -1.69 -3.87
C LEU A 30 -5.76 -1.11 -4.44
N ALA A 31 -6.44 -1.83 -5.33
CA ALA A 31 -7.74 -1.39 -5.86
C ALA A 31 -8.81 -1.35 -4.76
N ASP A 32 -8.83 -2.37 -3.89
CA ASP A 32 -9.73 -2.38 -2.73
C ASP A 32 -9.35 -1.32 -1.70
N GLN A 33 -8.04 -1.07 -1.54
CA GLN A 33 -7.51 0.02 -0.74
C GLN A 33 -8.06 1.36 -1.25
N ALA A 34 -7.99 1.64 -2.55
CA ALA A 34 -8.31 2.95 -3.12
C ALA A 34 -9.80 3.31 -2.99
N LYS A 35 -10.70 2.32 -3.00
CA LYS A 35 -12.15 2.53 -2.84
C LYS A 35 -12.51 3.08 -1.46
N GLY A 36 -11.89 2.55 -0.41
CA GLY A 36 -12.25 2.86 0.98
C GLY A 36 -12.11 4.35 1.34
N PRO A 37 -10.96 5.00 1.10
CA PRO A 37 -10.73 6.42 1.40
C PRO A 37 -11.65 7.38 0.68
N ILE A 38 -12.06 7.06 -0.56
CA ILE A 38 -12.97 7.90 -1.34
C ILE A 38 -14.32 8.03 -0.63
N GLN A 39 -14.86 6.92 -0.13
CA GLN A 39 -16.19 6.89 0.48
C GLN A 39 -16.21 7.20 1.97
N ALA A 40 -15.13 6.94 2.69
CA ALA A 40 -15.09 7.08 4.15
C ALA A 40 -15.25 8.54 4.62
N ASP A 41 -16.21 8.77 5.51
CA ASP A 41 -16.54 10.07 6.10
C ASP A 41 -15.36 10.82 6.76
N PRO A 42 -14.47 10.18 7.55
CA PRO A 42 -13.32 10.89 8.13
C PRO A 42 -12.18 11.12 7.12
N LYS A 43 -12.36 10.72 5.85
CA LYS A 43 -11.36 10.82 4.78
C LYS A 43 -11.85 11.77 3.68
N MET A 44 -12.29 11.27 2.53
CA MET A 44 -12.78 12.11 1.43
C MET A 44 -14.30 12.32 1.45
N ALA A 45 -15.06 11.52 2.21
CA ALA A 45 -16.51 11.64 2.38
C ALA A 45 -17.28 11.80 1.04
N THR A 46 -16.85 11.10 -0.01
CA THR A 46 -17.40 11.24 -1.36
C THR A 46 -18.16 9.96 -1.74
N PRO A 47 -19.49 10.00 -1.88
CA PRO A 47 -20.25 8.87 -2.40
C PRO A 47 -19.77 8.46 -3.78
N ALA A 48 -19.73 7.15 -4.07
CA ALA A 48 -19.27 6.62 -5.36
C ALA A 48 -19.97 7.27 -6.56
N LYS A 49 -21.29 7.50 -6.45
CA LYS A 49 -22.08 8.20 -7.48
C LYS A 49 -21.55 9.60 -7.76
N LEU A 50 -21.25 10.37 -6.71
CA LEU A 50 -20.71 11.73 -6.83
C LEU A 50 -19.31 11.73 -7.44
N ALA A 51 -18.47 10.74 -7.11
CA ALA A 51 -17.16 10.58 -7.75
C ALA A 51 -17.30 10.34 -9.26
N VAL A 52 -18.18 9.41 -9.66
CA VAL A 52 -18.45 9.11 -11.08
C VAL A 52 -19.02 10.34 -11.79
N GLU A 53 -19.98 11.05 -11.20
CA GLU A 53 -20.56 12.28 -11.78
C GLU A 53 -19.50 13.36 -11.99
N LYS A 54 -18.62 13.59 -11.01
CA LYS A 54 -17.53 14.59 -11.11
C LYS A 54 -16.51 14.25 -12.20
N ILE A 55 -16.12 12.98 -12.32
CA ILE A 55 -15.17 12.57 -13.37
C ILE A 55 -15.83 12.58 -14.75
N SER A 56 -17.12 12.20 -14.83
CA SER A 56 -17.88 12.18 -16.08
C SER A 56 -18.22 13.58 -16.61
N SER A 57 -18.20 14.61 -15.77
CA SER A 57 -18.45 16.00 -16.21
C SER A 57 -17.25 16.65 -16.91
N LEU A 58 -16.09 15.99 -16.92
CA LEU A 58 -14.85 16.47 -17.52
C LEU A 58 -14.59 15.71 -18.84
N PRO A 59 -14.74 16.35 -20.01
CA PRO A 59 -14.63 15.67 -21.31
C PRO A 59 -13.28 14.97 -21.53
N GLU A 60 -12.20 15.55 -21.01
CA GLU A 60 -10.85 14.97 -21.08
C GLU A 60 -10.79 13.62 -20.35
N TYR A 61 -11.31 13.55 -19.12
CA TYR A 61 -11.37 12.30 -18.37
C TYR A 61 -12.25 11.26 -19.06
N VAL A 62 -13.42 11.63 -19.57
CA VAL A 62 -14.27 10.70 -20.33
C VAL A 62 -13.53 10.11 -21.53
N SER A 63 -12.75 10.93 -22.25
CA SER A 63 -11.93 10.48 -23.37
C SER A 63 -10.85 9.49 -22.93
N GLU A 64 -10.08 9.82 -21.88
CA GLU A 64 -9.01 8.94 -21.37
C GLU A 64 -9.57 7.61 -20.83
N PHE A 65 -10.64 7.65 -20.04
CA PHE A 65 -11.29 6.43 -19.55
C PHE A 65 -11.84 5.57 -20.68
N LYS A 66 -12.36 6.16 -21.76
CA LYS A 66 -12.80 5.41 -22.94
C LYS A 66 -11.63 4.77 -23.69
N LYS A 67 -10.46 5.42 -23.75
CA LYS A 67 -9.25 4.84 -24.37
C LYS A 67 -8.76 3.62 -23.60
N ILE A 68 -8.74 3.69 -22.27
CA ILE A 68 -8.21 2.62 -21.41
C ILE A 68 -9.22 1.50 -21.20
N TYR A 69 -10.48 1.83 -20.90
CA TYR A 69 -11.51 0.88 -20.48
C TYR A 69 -12.63 0.64 -21.50
N GLY A 70 -12.54 1.24 -22.69
CA GLY A 70 -13.49 1.03 -23.78
C GLY A 70 -14.93 1.40 -23.40
N LYS A 71 -15.87 0.48 -23.63
CA LYS A 71 -17.31 0.69 -23.37
C LYS A 71 -17.64 0.87 -21.89
N SER A 72 -16.84 0.32 -20.99
CA SER A 72 -17.06 0.44 -19.54
C SER A 72 -16.80 1.85 -19.02
N GLY A 73 -15.94 2.62 -19.72
CA GLY A 73 -15.73 4.05 -19.51
C GLY A 73 -15.50 4.45 -18.05
N VAL A 74 -16.10 5.58 -17.65
CA VAL A 74 -16.04 6.07 -16.28
C VAL A 74 -17.04 5.30 -15.41
N ASN A 75 -16.53 4.53 -14.46
CA ASN A 75 -17.29 3.95 -13.36
C ASN A 75 -16.40 3.87 -12.12
N PHE A 76 -16.98 3.56 -10.96
CA PHE A 76 -16.24 3.63 -9.69
C PHE A 76 -15.11 2.60 -9.60
N ASP A 77 -15.31 1.41 -10.15
CA ASP A 77 -14.27 0.37 -10.18
C ASP A 77 -13.09 0.78 -11.07
N ASN A 78 -13.36 1.35 -12.24
CA ASN A 78 -12.33 1.87 -13.14
C ASN A 78 -11.57 3.07 -12.55
N ILE A 79 -12.23 3.90 -11.73
CA ILE A 79 -11.56 4.99 -11.00
C ILE A 79 -10.58 4.41 -9.98
N ALA A 80 -11.02 3.42 -9.20
CA ALA A 80 -10.16 2.75 -8.22
C ALA A 80 -9.00 2.00 -8.90
N ASP A 81 -9.27 1.32 -10.02
CA ASP A 81 -8.24 0.61 -10.78
C ASP A 81 -7.22 1.57 -11.40
N ALA A 82 -7.64 2.73 -11.92
CA ALA A 82 -6.73 3.74 -12.45
C ALA A 82 -5.76 4.26 -11.37
N ILE A 83 -6.27 4.52 -10.16
CA ILE A 83 -5.45 4.93 -9.01
C ILE A 83 -4.48 3.81 -8.62
N ALA A 84 -4.98 2.57 -8.49
CA ALA A 84 -4.14 1.43 -8.13
C ALA A 84 -3.02 1.20 -9.16
N ASN A 85 -3.29 1.37 -10.45
CA ASN A 85 -2.28 1.27 -11.50
C ASN A 85 -1.23 2.38 -11.41
N PHE A 86 -1.61 3.61 -11.07
CA PHE A 86 -0.64 4.66 -10.80
C PHE A 86 0.23 4.32 -9.58
N GLU A 87 -0.37 3.88 -8.47
CA GLU A 87 0.34 3.51 -7.25
C GLU A 87 1.31 2.33 -7.44
N ARG A 88 1.00 1.38 -8.33
CA ARG A 88 1.92 0.30 -8.72
C ARG A 88 3.25 0.80 -9.28
N THR A 89 3.28 2.02 -9.83
CA THR A 89 4.50 2.61 -10.40
C THR A 89 5.37 3.31 -9.35
N LEU A 90 4.86 3.53 -8.13
CA LEU A 90 5.51 4.27 -7.06
C LEU A 90 6.51 3.38 -6.29
N ILE A 91 7.44 2.76 -7.02
CA ILE A 91 8.54 1.94 -6.48
C ILE A 91 9.78 2.79 -6.28
N THR A 92 10.48 2.59 -5.15
CA THR A 92 11.65 3.41 -4.78
C THR A 92 12.90 2.56 -4.52
N PRO A 93 13.71 2.24 -5.54
CA PRO A 93 14.98 1.56 -5.35
C PRO A 93 15.95 2.35 -4.47
N SER A 94 16.76 1.64 -3.68
CA SER A 94 17.63 2.21 -2.65
C SER A 94 19.10 1.79 -2.78
N ARG A 95 19.98 2.40 -1.99
CA ARG A 95 21.38 1.96 -1.84
C ARG A 95 21.48 0.56 -1.23
N PHE A 96 20.54 0.19 -0.37
CA PHE A 96 20.49 -1.13 0.23
C PHE A 96 20.22 -2.20 -0.83
N ASP A 97 19.40 -1.91 -1.84
CA ASP A 97 19.11 -2.85 -2.93
C ASP A 97 20.37 -3.13 -3.76
N LYS A 98 21.14 -2.09 -4.09
CA LYS A 98 22.44 -2.24 -4.77
C LYS A 98 23.43 -3.07 -3.95
N PHE A 99 23.42 -2.90 -2.64
CA PHE A 99 24.23 -3.72 -1.74
C PHE A 99 23.82 -5.19 -1.78
N LEU A 100 22.52 -5.48 -1.81
CA LEU A 100 22.01 -6.85 -1.96
C LEU A 100 22.32 -7.45 -3.34
N GLU A 101 22.43 -6.62 -4.38
CA GLU A 101 22.85 -7.02 -5.73
C GLU A 101 24.38 -7.23 -5.88
N GLY A 102 25.14 -7.02 -4.80
CA GLY A 102 26.58 -7.32 -4.73
C GLY A 102 27.51 -6.10 -4.75
N ASP A 103 26.98 -4.87 -4.80
CA ASP A 103 27.80 -3.68 -4.60
C ASP A 103 28.04 -3.43 -3.11
N GLU A 104 29.04 -4.10 -2.54
CA GLU A 104 29.40 -3.95 -1.12
C GLU A 104 29.73 -2.50 -0.72
N LYS A 105 30.11 -1.65 -1.68
CA LYS A 105 30.44 -0.23 -1.43
C LYS A 105 29.21 0.67 -1.43
N ALA A 106 28.04 0.15 -1.80
CA ALA A 106 26.79 0.90 -1.76
C ALA A 106 26.41 1.32 -0.33
N LEU A 107 26.86 0.59 0.69
CA LEU A 107 26.73 0.94 2.11
C LEU A 107 28.06 1.34 2.74
N THR A 108 28.03 2.31 3.66
CA THR A 108 29.19 2.64 4.50
C THR A 108 29.45 1.52 5.52
N LYS A 109 30.63 1.54 6.16
CA LYS A 109 30.98 0.56 7.20
C LYS A 109 30.01 0.62 8.38
N GLU A 110 29.58 1.81 8.77
CA GLU A 110 28.63 2.04 9.85
C GLU A 110 27.24 1.49 9.48
N GLU A 111 26.79 1.71 8.24
CA GLU A 111 25.53 1.16 7.73
C GLU A 111 25.56 -0.38 7.69
N GLN A 112 26.69 -0.99 7.29
CA GLN A 112 26.87 -2.45 7.32
C GLN A 112 26.86 -3.01 8.75
N GLN A 113 27.46 -2.31 9.72
CA GLN A 113 27.38 -2.67 11.13
C GLN A 113 25.94 -2.58 11.66
N GLY A 114 25.20 -1.55 11.26
CA GLY A 114 23.78 -1.39 11.56
C GLY A 114 22.93 -2.53 11.00
N LEU A 115 23.17 -2.93 9.74
CA LEU A 115 22.53 -4.09 9.12
C LEU A 115 22.80 -5.37 9.92
N LYS A 116 24.06 -5.61 10.32
CA LYS A 116 24.42 -6.76 11.14
C LYS A 116 23.66 -6.74 12.47
N LEU A 117 23.59 -5.60 13.15
CA LEU A 117 22.85 -5.44 14.39
C LEU A 117 21.35 -5.73 14.21
N PHE A 118 20.75 -5.23 13.13
CA PHE A 118 19.34 -5.44 12.79
C PHE A 118 19.00 -6.94 12.65
N ILE A 119 19.90 -7.69 12.02
CA ILE A 119 19.78 -9.15 11.87
C ILE A 119 19.99 -9.83 13.23
N ASP A 120 21.11 -9.55 13.91
CA ASP A 120 21.49 -10.21 15.16
C ASP A 120 20.47 -9.99 16.29
N LYS A 121 19.77 -8.86 16.30
CA LYS A 121 18.74 -8.54 17.30
C LYS A 121 17.36 -9.09 16.95
N GLY A 122 17.23 -9.80 15.84
CA GLY A 122 15.99 -10.48 15.44
C GLY A 122 14.95 -9.52 14.84
N CYS A 123 15.31 -8.31 14.43
CA CYS A 123 14.37 -7.39 13.78
C CYS A 123 13.79 -8.00 12.50
N VAL A 124 14.59 -8.81 11.81
CA VAL A 124 14.20 -9.59 10.62
C VAL A 124 13.12 -10.65 10.89
N ALA A 125 12.78 -10.95 12.15
CA ALA A 125 11.64 -11.83 12.45
C ALA A 125 10.32 -11.22 11.95
N CYS A 126 10.19 -9.90 12.02
CA CYS A 126 8.99 -9.17 11.62
C CYS A 126 9.21 -8.25 10.40
N HIS A 127 10.44 -7.73 10.24
CA HIS A 127 10.82 -6.79 9.20
C HIS A 127 11.73 -7.45 8.17
N ASN A 128 11.13 -8.20 7.25
CA ASN A 128 11.83 -8.98 6.23
C ASN A 128 11.17 -8.86 4.85
N GLY A 129 11.76 -9.54 3.87
CA GLY A 129 11.30 -9.51 2.48
C GLY A 129 11.61 -8.19 1.77
N VAL A 130 11.00 -8.00 0.61
CA VAL A 130 11.31 -6.91 -0.32
C VAL A 130 11.06 -5.51 0.27
N ASN A 131 10.13 -5.38 1.22
CA ASN A 131 9.78 -4.10 1.84
C ASN A 131 10.14 -4.03 3.34
N LEU A 132 10.97 -4.97 3.83
CA LEU A 132 11.38 -5.07 5.24
C LEU A 132 10.19 -4.98 6.22
N GLY A 133 9.11 -5.71 5.92
CA GLY A 133 7.81 -5.60 6.58
C GLY A 133 6.66 -5.76 5.59
N GLY A 134 5.50 -5.17 5.89
CA GLY A 134 4.33 -5.21 5.00
C GLY A 134 3.54 -6.53 5.00
N ASN A 135 3.98 -7.50 5.81
CA ASN A 135 3.41 -8.85 5.88
C ASN A 135 2.73 -9.17 7.23
N MET A 136 2.84 -8.30 8.23
CA MET A 136 2.24 -8.56 9.55
C MET A 136 0.77 -8.16 9.57
N GLN A 137 -0.09 -9.18 9.69
CA GLN A 137 -1.50 -9.06 10.04
C GLN A 137 -1.63 -8.57 11.49
N ALA A 138 -2.75 -7.92 11.81
CA ALA A 138 -3.10 -7.63 13.20
C ALA A 138 -3.00 -8.93 14.00
N PHE A 139 -2.31 -8.90 15.14
CA PHE A 139 -2.37 -9.99 16.12
C PHE A 139 -3.84 -10.37 16.27
N GLU A 140 -4.21 -11.63 15.99
CA GLU A 140 -5.49 -12.16 16.45
C GLU A 140 -5.47 -12.03 17.97
N VAL A 141 -6.10 -10.99 18.48
CA VAL A 141 -6.38 -10.84 19.91
C VAL A 141 -7.58 -11.73 20.21
N ASP A 142 -7.45 -13.03 19.94
CA ASP A 142 -8.36 -14.03 20.50
C ASP A 142 -7.54 -14.96 21.39
N GLY A 143 -7.75 -14.78 22.69
CA GLY A 143 -6.89 -15.26 23.76
C GLY A 143 -7.00 -16.75 24.02
N ASN A 144 -6.79 -17.61 23.01
CA ASN A 144 -6.64 -19.05 23.20
C ASN A 144 -5.73 -19.67 22.12
N ILE A 145 -4.43 -19.48 22.28
CA ILE A 145 -3.44 -20.28 21.56
C ILE A 145 -3.30 -21.62 22.31
N ASN A 146 -4.00 -22.63 21.81
CA ASN A 146 -3.76 -24.03 22.16
C ASN A 146 -2.66 -24.55 21.23
N LEU A 147 -1.40 -24.42 21.66
CA LEU A 147 -0.27 -25.07 21.00
C LEU A 147 -0.31 -26.56 21.33
N GLN A 148 -0.87 -27.37 20.44
CA GLN A 148 -0.48 -28.76 20.35
C GLN A 148 0.72 -28.87 19.39
N ILE A 149 1.78 -29.46 19.94
CA ILE A 149 3.01 -29.86 19.27
C ILE A 149 2.69 -30.96 18.26
#